data_AF-A0A424N7U6-F1
#
_entry.id   AF-A0A424N7U6-F1
#
_cell.length_a   1.000
_cell.length_b   1.000
_cell.length_c   1.000
_cell.angle_alpha   90.00
_cell.angle_beta   90.00
_cell.angle_gamma   90.00
#
_symmetry.space_group_name_H-M   'P 1'
#
loop_
_entity.id
_entity.type
_entity.pdbx_description
1 polymer ?
#
loop_
_entity_poly.entity_id
_entity_poly.type
_entity_poly.pdbx_seq_one_letter_code
_entity_poly.pdbx_strand_id
1 'polypeptide(L)'
;MVQPAESNLPYRDGEVSGVLEALVSDPALLKLMGQWGMPRMMSMAPALVTAVIRWRLRRQMQSAKSIAEFQAIVRGFVEDLVTRTIDEFRVTGLDQLDPSRGYLFLSNHRDIAGDSMLLNLALHRAGLGTVFIAVGDNLVEQRFATDLMRLNKSFFINRTGANPREVYRDLVASSSFIQTQISEGASVWLAQSEGRAKDAIDQTDESVLKMLQLSDRKMALPEKVKALKIIPMCLSYEFDPLDLHKAQELRCIEETGGYEKTPGEDLRSLALGLSGHKGRVELKLGQPLEGDFEDLEALAKAVDDQILSQTVLYPINHWAAKKLHPDLRDSPFAEVSKLLSEEFEQRLSSCPPEDQPYWLRIYANPARRSLMPNTPTS
;
A
#
# COMPACT_ATOMS: atom_id res chain seq x y z
N MET A 1 -12.36 -27.36 -6.38
CA MET A 1 -11.83 -26.04 -5.99
C MET A 1 -10.42 -26.23 -5.50
N VAL A 2 -9.44 -25.51 -6.05
CA VAL A 2 -8.08 -25.48 -5.53
C VAL A 2 -8.10 -24.52 -4.34
N GLN A 3 -7.78 -25.01 -3.14
CA GLN A 3 -7.67 -24.17 -1.95
C GLN A 3 -6.22 -23.70 -1.80
N PRO A 4 -5.97 -22.44 -1.44
CA PRO A 4 -4.62 -21.98 -1.12
C PRO A 4 -4.12 -22.71 0.13
N ALA A 5 -2.80 -22.81 0.29
CA ALA A 5 -2.23 -23.29 1.55
C ALA A 5 -2.80 -22.47 2.72
N GLU A 6 -3.18 -23.13 3.82
CA GLU A 6 -3.81 -22.46 4.97
C GLU A 6 -2.95 -21.31 5.52
N SER A 7 -1.63 -21.40 5.38
CA SER A 7 -0.68 -20.34 5.76
C SER A 7 -0.84 -19.03 4.99
N ASN A 8 -1.45 -19.08 3.79
CA ASN A 8 -1.56 -17.93 2.90
C ASN A 8 -2.90 -17.23 3.02
N LEU A 9 -3.85 -17.80 3.78
CA LEU A 9 -5.17 -17.22 4.01
C LEU A 9 -5.22 -16.35 5.27
N PRO A 10 -6.15 -15.40 5.34
CA PRO A 10 -6.40 -14.65 6.55
C PRO A 10 -6.84 -15.57 7.69
N TYR A 11 -6.60 -15.15 8.93
CA TYR A 11 -7.14 -15.86 10.08
C TYR A 11 -8.67 -15.80 10.11
N ARG A 12 -9.28 -16.77 10.78
CA ARG A 12 -10.70 -16.80 11.14
C ARG A 12 -10.89 -16.47 12.61
N ASP A 13 -12.10 -16.08 13.00
CA ASP A 13 -12.41 -15.69 14.38
C ASP A 13 -11.97 -16.73 15.43
N GLY A 14 -12.15 -18.02 15.13
CA GLY A 14 -11.74 -19.11 16.03
C GLY A 14 -10.23 -19.20 16.31
N GLU A 15 -9.40 -18.60 15.46
CA GLU A 15 -7.93 -18.63 15.58
C GLU A 15 -7.38 -17.41 16.36
N VAL A 16 -8.16 -16.32 16.43
CA VAL A 16 -7.71 -15.01 16.94
C VAL A 16 -7.11 -15.09 18.33
N SER A 17 -7.77 -15.78 19.27
CA SER A 17 -7.30 -15.85 20.66
C SER A 17 -5.91 -16.50 20.79
N GLY A 18 -5.67 -17.58 20.05
CA GLY A 18 -4.39 -18.29 20.07
C GLY A 18 -3.26 -17.48 19.42
N VAL A 19 -3.56 -16.80 18.32
CA VAL A 19 -2.60 -15.94 17.62
C VAL A 19 -2.23 -14.73 18.48
N LEU A 20 -3.20 -14.08 19.13
CA LEU A 20 -2.93 -12.94 20.02
C LEU A 20 -2.07 -13.34 21.22
N GLU A 21 -2.28 -14.51 21.81
CA GLU A 21 -1.45 -15.00 22.91
C GLU A 21 0.02 -15.22 22.48
N ALA A 22 0.22 -15.75 21.27
CA ALA A 22 1.54 -15.89 20.67
C ALA A 22 2.20 -14.52 20.43
N LEU A 23 1.46 -13.57 19.83
CA LEU A 23 1.95 -12.21 19.54
C LEU A 23 2.36 -11.46 20.80
N VAL A 24 1.54 -11.47 21.85
CA VAL A 24 1.84 -10.81 23.15
C VAL A 24 3.14 -11.36 23.77
N SER A 25 3.49 -12.60 23.45
CA SER A 25 4.67 -13.28 23.97
C SER A 25 5.90 -13.18 23.05
N ASP A 26 5.75 -12.65 21.84
CA ASP A 26 6.80 -12.61 20.82
C ASP A 26 7.93 -11.62 21.21
N PRO A 27 9.18 -12.09 21.42
CA PRO A 27 10.27 -11.23 21.83
C PRO A 27 10.68 -10.19 20.78
N ALA A 28 10.54 -10.50 19.49
CA ALA A 28 10.91 -9.60 18.40
C ALA A 28 9.91 -8.45 18.30
N LEU A 29 8.61 -8.74 18.40
CA LEU A 29 7.56 -7.72 18.46
C LEU A 29 7.75 -6.77 19.65
N LEU A 30 7.93 -7.33 20.85
CA LEU A 30 8.11 -6.53 22.07
C LEU A 30 9.37 -5.64 21.99
N LYS A 31 10.45 -6.17 21.42
CA LYS A 31 11.69 -5.41 21.20
C LYS A 31 11.47 -4.26 20.20
N LEU A 32 10.80 -4.53 19.09
CA LEU A 32 10.49 -3.54 18.06
C LEU A 32 9.63 -2.39 18.63
N MET A 33 8.55 -2.72 19.34
CA MET A 33 7.68 -1.73 19.98
C MET A 33 8.44 -0.89 21.02
N GLY A 34 9.34 -1.51 21.79
CA GLY A 34 10.18 -0.81 22.76
C GLY A 34 11.18 0.14 22.11
N GLN A 35 11.83 -0.29 21.02
CA GLN A 35 12.77 0.54 20.26
C GLN A 35 12.09 1.76 19.65
N TRP A 36 10.85 1.62 19.18
CA TRP A 36 10.14 2.70 18.52
C TRP A 36 9.48 3.66 19.50
N GLY A 37 8.78 3.13 20.52
CA GLY A 37 8.04 3.96 21.47
C GLY A 37 8.93 4.58 22.56
N MET A 38 9.99 3.89 22.97
CA MET A 38 10.81 4.26 24.12
C MET A 38 12.31 3.95 23.91
N PRO A 39 12.96 4.46 22.85
CA PRO A 39 14.31 4.06 22.43
C PRO A 39 15.36 4.21 23.53
N ARG A 40 15.35 5.33 24.26
CA ARG A 40 16.30 5.60 25.36
C ARG A 40 16.13 4.66 26.54
N MET A 41 14.90 4.27 26.87
CA MET A 41 14.68 3.33 27.98
C MET A 41 14.96 1.89 27.55
N MET A 42 14.72 1.57 26.28
CA MET A 42 15.01 0.25 25.72
C MET A 42 16.51 -0.07 25.72
N SER A 43 17.37 0.94 25.54
CA SER A 43 18.83 0.75 25.67
C SER A 43 19.28 0.57 27.13
N MET A 44 18.58 1.18 28.09
CA MET A 44 18.95 1.13 29.51
C MET A 44 18.39 -0.08 30.27
N ALA A 45 17.12 -0.44 30.02
CA ALA A 45 16.39 -1.45 30.78
C ALA A 45 15.43 -2.28 29.89
N PRO A 46 15.95 -3.04 28.92
CA PRO A 46 15.14 -3.75 27.93
C PRO A 46 14.15 -4.76 28.55
N ALA A 47 14.54 -5.45 29.63
CA ALA A 47 13.67 -6.42 30.30
C ALA A 47 12.45 -5.76 30.96
N LEU A 48 12.63 -4.58 31.56
CA LEU A 48 11.54 -3.83 32.17
C LEU A 48 10.59 -3.28 31.10
N VAL A 49 11.14 -2.67 30.04
CA VAL A 49 10.36 -2.12 28.92
C VAL A 49 9.52 -3.22 28.26
N THR A 50 10.13 -4.35 27.93
CA THR A 50 9.40 -5.48 27.32
C THR A 50 8.35 -6.09 28.25
N ALA A 51 8.60 -6.16 29.56
CA ALA A 51 7.59 -6.62 30.52
C ALA A 51 6.38 -5.67 30.60
N VAL A 52 6.62 -4.35 30.62
CA VAL A 52 5.54 -3.34 30.63
C VAL A 52 4.74 -3.38 29.34
N ILE A 53 5.41 -3.46 28.18
CA ILE A 53 4.73 -3.59 26.87
C ILE A 53 3.89 -4.86 26.83
N ARG A 54 4.45 -6.01 27.23
CA ARG A 54 3.73 -7.28 27.28
C ARG A 54 2.48 -7.17 28.15
N TRP A 55 2.60 -6.62 29.36
CA TRP A 55 1.46 -6.45 30.26
C TRP A 55 0.37 -5.58 29.62
N ARG A 56 0.75 -4.47 28.98
CA ARG A 56 -0.19 -3.57 28.30
C ARG A 56 -0.88 -4.25 27.12
N LEU A 57 -0.12 -4.94 26.25
CA LEU A 57 -0.65 -5.69 25.12
C LEU A 57 -1.60 -6.78 25.58
N ARG A 58 -1.23 -7.56 26.59
CA ARG A 58 -2.09 -8.61 27.16
C ARG A 58 -3.42 -8.03 27.63
N ARG A 59 -3.38 -6.90 28.33
CA ARG A 59 -4.59 -6.23 28.83
C ARG A 59 -5.47 -5.71 27.70
N GLN A 60 -4.88 -5.15 26.64
CA GLN A 60 -5.62 -4.63 25.48
C GLN A 60 -6.19 -5.76 24.61
N MET A 61 -5.46 -6.85 24.43
CA MET A 61 -5.80 -7.94 23.51
C MET A 61 -6.65 -9.04 24.15
N GLN A 62 -6.71 -9.17 25.49
CA GLN A 62 -7.47 -10.26 26.13
C GLN A 62 -8.96 -10.27 25.79
N SER A 63 -9.52 -9.12 25.41
CA SER A 63 -10.94 -8.98 25.09
C SER A 63 -11.27 -9.33 23.64
N ALA A 64 -10.27 -9.39 22.75
CA ALA A 64 -10.51 -9.68 21.34
C ALA A 64 -10.57 -11.19 21.08
N LYS A 65 -11.74 -11.65 20.64
CA LYS A 65 -12.04 -13.03 20.27
C LYS A 65 -12.43 -13.18 18.80
N SER A 66 -12.46 -12.08 18.06
CA SER A 66 -12.80 -12.01 16.64
C SER A 66 -11.89 -11.04 15.90
N ILE A 67 -11.83 -11.17 14.57
CA ILE A 67 -11.09 -10.26 13.68
C ILE A 67 -11.62 -8.84 13.85
N ALA A 68 -12.94 -8.68 13.95
CA ALA A 68 -13.59 -7.39 14.12
C ALA A 68 -13.15 -6.68 15.41
N GLU A 69 -13.07 -7.42 16.52
CA GLU A 69 -12.60 -6.86 17.81
C GLU A 69 -11.11 -6.53 17.77
N PHE A 70 -10.28 -7.35 17.11
CA PHE A 70 -8.87 -7.03 16.90
C PHE A 70 -8.70 -5.75 16.07
N GLN A 71 -9.40 -5.64 14.93
CA GLN A 71 -9.38 -4.45 14.09
C GLN A 71 -9.90 -3.21 14.83
N ALA A 72 -10.85 -3.37 15.76
CA ALA A 72 -11.32 -2.27 16.60
C ALA A 72 -10.24 -1.75 17.57
N ILE A 73 -9.37 -2.62 18.07
CA ILE A 73 -8.21 -2.22 18.88
C ILE A 73 -7.19 -1.49 17.98
N VAL A 74 -6.85 -2.08 16.83
CA VAL A 74 -5.88 -1.52 15.87
C VAL A 74 -6.34 -0.14 15.36
N ARG A 75 -7.64 0.06 15.16
CA ARG A 75 -8.22 1.34 14.72
C ARG A 75 -7.78 2.52 15.58
N GLY A 76 -7.80 2.39 16.91
CA GLY A 76 -7.38 3.49 17.78
C GLY A 76 -5.94 3.93 17.51
N PHE A 77 -5.05 2.95 17.26
CA PHE A 77 -3.67 3.25 16.88
C PHE A 77 -3.56 3.87 15.48
N VAL A 78 -4.36 3.41 14.53
CA VAL A 78 -4.40 3.97 13.17
C VAL A 78 -4.90 5.42 13.18
N GLU A 79 -5.94 5.73 13.96
CA GLU A 79 -6.45 7.11 14.10
C GLU A 79 -5.42 8.04 14.72
N ASP A 80 -4.76 7.60 15.79
CA ASP A 80 -3.65 8.34 16.41
C ASP A 80 -2.49 8.56 15.42
N LEU A 81 -2.15 7.53 14.64
CA LEU A 81 -1.08 7.59 13.65
C LEU A 81 -1.41 8.59 12.55
N VAL A 82 -2.62 8.53 11.98
CA VAL A 82 -3.07 9.47 10.95
C VAL A 82 -3.06 10.89 11.48
N THR A 83 -3.58 11.12 12.69
CA THR A 83 -3.61 12.46 13.31
C THR A 83 -2.21 13.05 13.52
N ARG A 84 -1.19 12.21 13.74
CA ARG A 84 0.19 12.66 13.96
C ARG A 84 1.02 12.81 12.69
N THR A 85 0.64 12.12 11.61
CA THR A 85 1.48 11.97 10.42
C THR A 85 0.90 12.58 9.16
N ILE A 86 -0.41 12.89 9.16
CA ILE A 86 -1.13 13.45 8.02
C ILE A 86 -1.78 14.76 8.46
N ASP A 87 -1.45 15.85 7.76
CA ASP A 87 -1.98 17.19 8.06
C ASP A 87 -3.46 17.29 7.65
N GLU A 88 -3.82 16.63 6.56
CA GLU A 88 -5.18 16.57 6.04
C GLU A 88 -5.42 15.25 5.31
N PHE A 89 -6.48 14.52 5.67
CA PHE A 89 -6.88 13.31 4.96
C PHE A 89 -8.26 13.49 4.32
N ARG A 90 -8.29 13.58 2.99
CA ARG A 90 -9.53 13.70 2.20
C ARG A 90 -9.87 12.39 1.50
N VAL A 91 -11.17 12.09 1.45
CA VAL A 91 -11.67 10.90 0.76
C VAL A 91 -12.83 11.29 -0.16
N THR A 92 -12.80 10.84 -1.40
CA THR A 92 -13.84 11.08 -2.40
C THR A 92 -14.33 9.77 -3.01
N GLY A 93 -15.64 9.63 -3.22
CA GLY A 93 -16.27 8.52 -3.94
C GLY A 93 -16.78 7.37 -3.07
N LEU A 94 -16.60 7.42 -1.75
CA LEU A 94 -17.13 6.40 -0.83
C LEU A 94 -18.66 6.37 -0.77
N ASP A 95 -19.30 7.51 -0.95
CA ASP A 95 -20.75 7.71 -0.95
C ASP A 95 -21.47 6.96 -2.07
N GLN A 96 -20.73 6.51 -3.08
CA GLN A 96 -21.24 5.83 -4.27
C GLN A 96 -21.20 4.29 -4.12
N LEU A 97 -20.67 3.78 -3.00
CA LEU A 97 -20.56 2.36 -2.74
C LEU A 97 -21.86 1.82 -2.13
N ASP A 98 -22.30 0.66 -2.60
CA ASP A 98 -23.37 -0.11 -1.99
C ASP A 98 -22.79 -0.97 -0.85
N PRO A 99 -23.19 -0.76 0.42
CA PRO A 99 -22.67 -1.51 1.56
C PRO A 99 -22.94 -3.02 1.51
N SER A 100 -23.90 -3.47 0.69
CA SER A 100 -24.26 -4.88 0.54
C SER A 100 -23.43 -5.61 -0.52
N ARG A 101 -22.57 -4.89 -1.26
CA ARG A 101 -21.80 -5.43 -2.38
C ARG A 101 -20.30 -5.44 -2.07
N GLY A 102 -19.64 -6.48 -2.55
CA GLY A 102 -18.19 -6.57 -2.59
C GLY A 102 -17.62 -5.94 -3.85
N TYR A 103 -16.48 -5.28 -3.72
CA TYR A 103 -15.74 -4.61 -4.79
C TYR A 103 -14.27 -5.05 -4.81
N LEU A 104 -13.65 -5.05 -5.97
CA LEU A 104 -12.19 -5.13 -6.10
C LEU A 104 -11.62 -3.72 -6.24
N PHE A 105 -11.05 -3.17 -5.18
CA PHE A 105 -10.30 -1.92 -5.24
C PHE A 105 -8.91 -2.19 -5.81
N LEU A 106 -8.61 -1.57 -6.95
CA LEU A 106 -7.31 -1.66 -7.61
C LEU A 106 -6.63 -0.28 -7.53
N SER A 107 -5.43 -0.19 -6.95
CA SER A 107 -4.80 1.12 -6.74
C SER A 107 -3.36 1.21 -7.18
N ASN A 108 -2.89 2.44 -7.38
CA ASN A 108 -1.48 2.74 -7.31
C ASN A 108 -0.90 2.29 -5.95
N HIS A 109 0.42 2.14 -5.87
CA HIS A 109 1.05 1.63 -4.66
C HIS A 109 2.26 2.48 -4.27
N ARG A 110 2.04 3.36 -3.29
CA ARG A 110 3.03 4.36 -2.86
C ARG A 110 3.67 4.00 -1.54
N ASP A 111 2.90 3.43 -0.62
CA ASP A 111 3.34 2.97 0.69
C ASP A 111 3.05 1.48 0.87
N ILE A 112 4.01 0.75 1.45
CA ILE A 112 3.94 -0.70 1.66
C ILE A 112 2.65 -1.15 2.36
N ALA A 113 2.24 -0.43 3.41
CA ALA A 113 1.10 -0.81 4.26
C ALA A 113 0.09 0.33 4.43
N GLY A 114 0.54 1.58 4.32
CA GLY A 114 -0.26 2.79 4.47
C GLY A 114 -1.44 2.86 3.52
N ASP A 115 -1.28 2.39 2.28
CA ASP A 115 -2.33 2.45 1.25
C ASP A 115 -3.60 1.69 1.69
N SER A 116 -3.44 0.41 2.03
CA SER A 116 -4.55 -0.42 2.52
C SER A 116 -5.07 0.01 3.90
N MET A 117 -4.19 0.54 4.76
CA MET A 117 -4.56 1.08 6.06
C MET A 117 -5.50 2.30 5.92
N LEU A 118 -5.15 3.24 5.03
CA LEU A 118 -5.94 4.45 4.79
C LEU A 118 -7.27 4.13 4.13
N LEU A 119 -7.32 3.20 3.18
CA LEU A 119 -8.57 2.70 2.63
C LEU A 119 -9.46 2.10 3.72
N ASN A 120 -8.92 1.24 4.58
CA ASN A 120 -9.69 0.63 5.67
C ASN A 120 -10.19 1.65 6.70
N LEU A 121 -9.38 2.65 7.03
CA LEU A 121 -9.83 3.75 7.89
C LEU A 121 -10.99 4.52 7.24
N ALA A 122 -10.88 4.81 5.94
CA ALA A 122 -11.89 5.53 5.18
C ALA A 122 -13.22 4.75 5.11
N LEU A 123 -13.17 3.46 4.73
CA LEU A 123 -14.32 2.57 4.72
C LEU A 123 -14.96 2.48 6.11
N HIS A 124 -14.13 2.33 7.15
CA HIS A 124 -14.63 2.25 8.51
C HIS A 124 -15.35 3.53 8.97
N ARG A 125 -14.79 4.71 8.68
CA ARG A 125 -15.41 6.02 8.97
C ARG A 125 -16.75 6.19 8.25
N ALA A 126 -16.92 5.55 7.10
CA ALA A 126 -18.18 5.52 6.35
C ALA A 126 -19.15 4.40 6.80
N GLY A 127 -18.80 3.60 7.82
CA GLY A 127 -19.62 2.48 8.28
C GLY A 127 -19.59 1.25 7.36
N LEU A 128 -18.63 1.18 6.43
CA LEU A 128 -18.44 0.09 5.48
C LEU A 128 -17.48 -0.98 6.04
N GLY A 129 -17.58 -2.20 5.51
CA GLY A 129 -16.68 -3.29 5.87
C GLY A 129 -15.25 -3.07 5.36
N THR A 130 -14.25 -3.40 6.18
CA THR A 130 -12.83 -3.40 5.77
C THR A 130 -12.56 -4.43 4.68
N VAL A 131 -11.55 -4.19 3.87
CA VAL A 131 -11.16 -5.07 2.77
C VAL A 131 -10.33 -6.27 3.23
N PHE A 132 -10.33 -7.33 2.42
CA PHE A 132 -9.23 -8.29 2.38
C PHE A 132 -8.06 -7.70 1.60
N ILE A 133 -6.83 -7.90 2.09
CA ILE A 133 -5.64 -7.22 1.56
C ILE A 133 -4.77 -8.26 0.86
N ALA A 134 -4.58 -8.11 -0.45
CA ALA A 134 -3.63 -8.93 -1.19
C ALA A 134 -2.19 -8.47 -0.90
N VAL A 135 -1.31 -9.42 -0.55
CA VAL A 135 0.08 -9.14 -0.20
C VAL A 135 1.01 -10.06 -0.99
N GLY A 136 2.10 -9.52 -1.51
CA GLY A 136 3.16 -10.34 -2.13
C GLY A 136 3.89 -11.23 -1.11
N ASP A 137 4.43 -12.34 -1.58
CA ASP A 137 5.29 -13.26 -0.81
C ASP A 137 6.58 -12.61 -0.28
N ASN A 138 7.00 -11.50 -0.88
CA ASN A 138 8.23 -10.79 -0.52
C ASN A 138 8.15 -10.02 0.82
N LEU A 139 6.98 -9.89 1.46
CA LEU A 139 6.81 -8.77 2.41
C LEU A 139 7.41 -8.97 3.81
N VAL A 140 7.49 -10.16 4.40
CA VAL A 140 8.10 -10.26 5.75
C VAL A 140 8.59 -11.67 6.10
N GLU A 141 9.87 -11.81 6.46
CA GLU A 141 10.44 -13.05 7.00
C GLU A 141 10.04 -13.32 8.47
N GLN A 142 9.58 -12.28 9.18
CA GLN A 142 9.29 -12.35 10.62
C GLN A 142 7.85 -12.78 10.88
N ARG A 143 7.70 -13.91 11.59
CA ARG A 143 6.41 -14.54 11.91
C ARG A 143 5.37 -13.58 12.51
N PHE A 144 5.74 -12.75 13.49
CA PHE A 144 4.75 -11.86 14.14
C PHE A 144 4.13 -10.86 13.14
N ALA A 145 4.88 -10.44 12.12
CA ALA A 145 4.38 -9.49 11.14
C ALA A 145 3.39 -10.18 10.20
N THR A 146 3.72 -11.38 9.74
CA THR A 146 2.79 -12.25 9.01
C THR A 146 1.50 -12.47 9.81
N ASP A 147 1.61 -12.77 11.11
CA ASP A 147 0.45 -13.00 11.97
C ASP A 147 -0.43 -11.74 12.12
N LEU A 148 0.18 -10.55 12.32
CA LEU A 148 -0.53 -9.27 12.36
C LEU A 148 -1.25 -8.95 11.05
N MET A 149 -0.60 -9.21 9.91
CA MET A 149 -1.18 -8.99 8.59
C MET A 149 -2.38 -9.92 8.36
N ARG A 150 -2.26 -11.20 8.69
CA ARG A 150 -3.37 -12.17 8.57
C ARG A 150 -4.54 -11.83 9.49
N LEU A 151 -4.26 -11.33 10.69
CA LEU A 151 -5.29 -10.80 11.60
C LEU A 151 -5.97 -9.55 11.03
N ASN A 152 -5.29 -8.79 10.18
CA ASN A 152 -5.85 -7.66 9.44
C ASN A 152 -6.40 -8.05 8.06
N LYS A 153 -6.91 -9.28 7.92
CA LYS A 153 -7.52 -9.80 6.68
C LYS A 153 -6.57 -9.90 5.48
N SER A 154 -5.26 -9.88 5.68
CA SER A 154 -4.31 -10.08 4.58
C SER A 154 -4.23 -11.55 4.15
N PHE A 155 -4.07 -11.75 2.85
CA PHE A 155 -3.76 -13.05 2.24
C PHE A 155 -2.56 -12.90 1.30
N PHE A 156 -1.77 -13.96 1.18
CA PHE A 156 -0.49 -13.93 0.48
C PHE A 156 -0.59 -14.57 -0.89
N ILE A 157 -0.15 -13.83 -1.91
CA ILE A 157 -0.05 -14.29 -3.29
C ILE A 157 1.39 -14.73 -3.52
N ASN A 158 1.60 -16.04 -3.55
CA ASN A 158 2.90 -16.62 -3.84
C ASN A 158 3.16 -16.63 -5.35
N ARG A 159 4.27 -16.01 -5.75
CA ARG A 159 4.73 -15.88 -7.14
C ARG A 159 6.14 -16.45 -7.32
N THR A 160 6.86 -16.64 -6.22
CA THR A 160 8.24 -17.11 -6.18
C THR A 160 8.30 -18.53 -5.66
N GLY A 161 8.76 -19.46 -6.51
CA GLY A 161 8.87 -20.86 -6.13
C GLY A 161 9.65 -21.68 -7.14
N ALA A 162 10.40 -22.67 -6.63
CA ALA A 162 11.17 -23.58 -7.47
C ALA A 162 10.30 -24.46 -8.37
N ASN A 163 9.03 -24.67 -7.99
CA ASN A 163 8.07 -25.49 -8.73
C ASN A 163 6.99 -24.60 -9.40
N PRO A 164 7.05 -24.40 -10.74
CA PRO A 164 6.07 -23.60 -11.46
C PRO A 164 4.62 -24.07 -11.30
N ARG A 165 4.40 -25.37 -11.04
CA ARG A 165 3.04 -25.90 -10.82
C ARG A 165 2.45 -25.46 -9.49
N GLU A 166 3.28 -25.35 -8.46
CA GLU A 166 2.86 -24.87 -7.14
C GLU A 166 2.53 -23.38 -7.19
N VAL A 167 3.41 -22.57 -7.80
CA VAL A 167 3.15 -21.14 -8.04
C VAL A 167 1.84 -20.95 -8.79
N TYR A 168 1.65 -21.68 -9.90
CA TYR A 168 0.43 -21.61 -10.68
C TYR A 168 -0.82 -22.00 -9.85
N ARG A 169 -0.73 -23.03 -9.01
CA ARG A 169 -1.82 -23.45 -8.12
C ARG A 169 -2.17 -22.35 -7.12
N ASP A 170 -1.18 -21.69 -6.55
CA ASP A 170 -1.36 -20.63 -5.56
C ASP A 170 -1.96 -19.36 -6.19
N LEU A 171 -1.60 -19.05 -7.44
CA LEU A 171 -2.24 -17.99 -8.23
C LEU A 171 -3.73 -18.30 -8.50
N VAL A 172 -4.06 -19.53 -8.92
CA VAL A 172 -5.47 -19.96 -9.11
C VAL A 172 -6.26 -19.86 -7.81
N ALA A 173 -5.65 -20.29 -6.70
CA ALA A 173 -6.26 -20.23 -5.39
C ALA A 173 -6.53 -18.79 -4.93
N SER A 174 -5.57 -17.89 -5.12
CA SER A 174 -5.70 -16.46 -4.81
C SER A 174 -6.80 -15.81 -5.65
N SER A 175 -6.80 -16.07 -6.96
CA SER A 175 -7.84 -15.62 -7.89
C SER A 175 -9.24 -16.10 -7.45
N SER A 176 -9.34 -17.37 -7.03
CA SER A 176 -10.61 -17.97 -6.59
C SER A 176 -11.09 -17.36 -5.28
N PHE A 177 -10.18 -17.12 -4.34
CA PHE A 177 -10.47 -16.45 -3.08
C PHE A 177 -11.02 -15.04 -3.32
N ILE A 178 -10.38 -14.24 -4.17
CA ILE A 178 -10.82 -12.89 -4.53
C ILE A 178 -12.25 -12.92 -5.10
N GLN A 179 -12.51 -13.78 -6.09
CA GLN A 179 -13.83 -13.89 -6.68
C GLN A 179 -14.90 -14.31 -5.65
N THR A 180 -14.59 -15.29 -4.79
CA THR A 180 -15.52 -15.74 -3.74
C THR A 180 -15.86 -14.60 -2.79
N GLN A 181 -14.86 -13.88 -2.25
CA GLN A 181 -15.09 -12.77 -1.32
C GLN A 181 -15.98 -11.69 -1.94
N ILE A 182 -15.71 -11.31 -3.19
CA ILE A 182 -16.51 -10.29 -3.90
C ILE A 182 -17.94 -10.77 -4.15
N SER A 183 -18.12 -12.07 -4.47
CA SER A 183 -19.45 -12.64 -4.68
C SER A 183 -20.26 -12.78 -3.38
N GLU A 184 -19.59 -12.94 -2.24
CA GLU A 184 -20.18 -13.01 -0.90
C GLU A 184 -20.45 -11.62 -0.28
N GLY A 185 -20.14 -10.54 -1.01
CA GLY A 185 -20.38 -9.17 -0.55
C GLY A 185 -19.19 -8.50 0.14
N ALA A 186 -18.05 -9.18 0.28
CA ALA A 186 -16.84 -8.61 0.86
C ALA A 186 -15.94 -7.96 -0.19
N SER A 187 -15.26 -6.87 0.19
CA SER A 187 -14.35 -6.16 -0.72
C SER A 187 -12.90 -6.62 -0.56
N VAL A 188 -12.12 -6.49 -1.63
CA VAL A 188 -10.70 -6.83 -1.71
C VAL A 188 -9.93 -5.61 -2.18
N TRP A 189 -8.75 -5.38 -1.60
CA TRP A 189 -7.78 -4.42 -2.11
C TRP A 189 -6.57 -5.12 -2.73
N LEU A 190 -6.14 -4.63 -3.88
CA LEU A 190 -5.02 -5.13 -4.65
C LEU A 190 -4.26 -3.94 -5.28
N ALA A 191 -2.92 -3.96 -5.18
CA ALA A 191 -2.09 -3.03 -5.93
C ALA A 191 -2.11 -3.36 -7.43
N GLN A 192 -2.10 -2.34 -8.28
CA GLN A 192 -2.13 -2.46 -9.74
C GLN A 192 -0.87 -3.11 -10.33
N SER A 193 0.23 -3.10 -9.57
CA SER A 193 1.52 -3.67 -9.93
C SER A 193 2.16 -4.37 -8.74
N GLU A 194 3.11 -5.25 -9.01
CA GLU A 194 3.92 -5.85 -7.95
C GLU A 194 4.95 -4.85 -7.43
N GLY A 195 4.94 -4.63 -6.11
CA GLY A 195 5.82 -3.67 -5.46
C GLY A 195 5.34 -2.22 -5.60
N ARG A 196 5.84 -1.38 -4.69
CA ARG A 196 5.56 0.05 -4.69
C ARG A 196 6.31 0.74 -5.83
N ALA A 197 5.73 1.78 -6.44
CA ALA A 197 6.46 2.62 -7.37
C ALA A 197 7.57 3.38 -6.64
N LYS A 198 8.80 3.19 -7.10
CA LYS A 198 10.00 3.84 -6.53
C LYS A 198 10.14 5.27 -7.05
N ASP A 199 9.81 5.47 -8.31
CA ASP A 199 9.90 6.74 -9.03
C ASP A 199 8.53 7.42 -9.21
N ALA A 200 7.49 6.92 -8.54
CA ALA A 200 6.11 7.41 -8.65
C ALA A 200 5.49 7.31 -10.06
N ILE A 201 6.02 6.45 -10.92
CA ILE A 201 5.42 6.06 -12.20
C ILE A 201 4.66 4.75 -11.98
N ASP A 202 3.38 4.86 -11.64
CA ASP A 202 2.50 3.70 -11.49
C ASP A 202 1.87 3.32 -12.85
N GLN A 203 2.04 2.08 -13.28
CA GLN A 203 1.38 1.50 -14.45
C GLN A 203 0.82 0.13 -14.08
N THR A 204 -0.37 -0.20 -14.59
CA THR A 204 -1.02 -1.46 -14.28
C THR A 204 -0.27 -2.61 -14.95
N ASP A 205 0.11 -3.60 -14.16
CA ASP A 205 0.77 -4.81 -14.66
C ASP A 205 -0.29 -5.81 -15.14
N GLU A 206 -0.27 -6.14 -16.44
CA GLU A 206 -1.15 -7.14 -17.05
C GLU A 206 -1.08 -8.49 -16.35
N SER A 207 0.04 -8.83 -15.70
CA SER A 207 0.19 -10.07 -14.93
C SER A 207 -0.80 -10.14 -13.76
N VAL A 208 -1.09 -9.00 -13.11
CA VAL A 208 -2.07 -8.87 -12.03
C VAL A 208 -3.47 -9.14 -12.58
N LEU A 209 -3.81 -8.54 -13.72
CA LEU A 209 -5.11 -8.73 -14.38
C LEU A 209 -5.30 -10.17 -14.89
N LYS A 210 -4.24 -10.75 -15.45
CA LYS A 210 -4.20 -12.15 -15.89
C LYS A 210 -4.43 -13.12 -14.72
N MET A 211 -3.85 -12.84 -13.55
CA MET A 211 -4.08 -13.64 -12.34
C MET A 211 -5.56 -13.62 -11.94
N LEU A 212 -6.24 -12.47 -12.04
CA LEU A 212 -7.67 -12.36 -11.71
C LEU A 212 -8.56 -13.25 -12.59
N GLN A 213 -8.17 -13.57 -13.83
CA GLN A 213 -8.92 -14.48 -14.71
C GLN A 213 -8.78 -15.97 -14.35
N LEU A 214 -7.78 -16.36 -13.55
CA LEU A 214 -7.46 -17.77 -13.31
C LEU A 214 -8.55 -18.57 -12.58
N SER A 215 -9.41 -17.91 -11.81
CA SER A 215 -10.54 -18.52 -11.09
C SER A 215 -11.67 -18.99 -12.00
N ASP A 216 -11.83 -18.36 -13.17
CA ASP A 216 -12.77 -18.83 -14.19
C ASP A 216 -12.23 -18.53 -15.59
N ARG A 217 -11.49 -19.51 -16.12
CA ARG A 217 -10.83 -19.41 -17.43
C ARG A 217 -11.79 -19.43 -18.62
N LYS A 218 -13.05 -19.81 -18.39
CA LYS A 218 -14.07 -19.88 -19.45
C LYS A 218 -14.89 -18.60 -19.53
N MET A 219 -14.96 -17.85 -18.43
CA MET A 219 -15.61 -16.54 -18.37
C MET A 219 -14.87 -15.54 -19.26
N ALA A 220 -15.62 -14.81 -20.08
CA ALA A 220 -15.05 -13.78 -20.93
C ALA A 220 -14.49 -12.62 -20.07
N LEU A 221 -13.45 -11.92 -20.56
CA LEU A 221 -12.82 -10.83 -19.82
C LEU A 221 -13.83 -9.75 -19.36
N PRO A 222 -14.77 -9.27 -20.21
CA PRO A 222 -15.78 -8.29 -19.79
C PRO A 222 -16.68 -8.78 -18.67
N GLU A 223 -17.11 -10.05 -18.74
CA GLU A 223 -17.93 -10.68 -17.69
C GLU A 223 -17.14 -10.77 -16.39
N LYS A 224 -15.84 -11.10 -16.49
CA LYS A 224 -14.95 -11.19 -15.34
C LYS A 224 -14.78 -9.84 -14.64
N VAL A 225 -14.55 -8.77 -15.40
CA VAL A 225 -14.43 -7.40 -14.86
C VAL A 225 -15.72 -6.99 -14.17
N LYS A 226 -16.87 -7.20 -14.82
CA LYS A 226 -18.20 -6.93 -14.24
C LYS A 226 -18.47 -7.73 -12.96
N ALA A 227 -18.09 -9.00 -12.92
CA ALA A 227 -18.25 -9.86 -11.74
C ALA A 227 -17.39 -9.39 -10.55
N LEU A 228 -16.15 -8.95 -10.83
CA LEU A 228 -15.23 -8.44 -9.81
C LEU A 228 -15.55 -7.02 -9.35
N LYS A 229 -16.38 -6.27 -10.10
CA LYS A 229 -16.73 -4.87 -9.82
C LYS A 229 -15.47 -4.05 -9.54
N ILE A 230 -14.53 -4.08 -10.48
CA ILE A 230 -13.22 -3.46 -10.32
C ILE A 230 -13.41 -1.94 -10.21
N ILE A 231 -12.98 -1.35 -9.10
CA ILE A 231 -12.93 0.09 -8.88
C ILE A 231 -11.46 0.51 -8.81
N PRO A 232 -10.93 1.11 -9.88
CA PRO A 232 -9.67 1.84 -9.83
C PRO A 232 -9.73 2.97 -8.79
N MET A 233 -8.65 3.14 -8.03
CA MET A 233 -8.54 4.22 -7.05
C MET A 233 -7.12 4.77 -6.97
N CYS A 234 -6.99 6.04 -6.60
CA CYS A 234 -5.71 6.71 -6.45
C CYS A 234 -5.51 7.18 -5.00
N LEU A 235 -4.35 6.86 -4.43
CA LEU A 235 -3.81 7.53 -3.25
C LEU A 235 -2.71 8.51 -3.66
N SER A 236 -2.93 9.78 -3.35
CA SER A 236 -1.98 10.86 -3.58
C SER A 236 -1.46 11.39 -2.24
N TYR A 237 -0.15 11.22 -2.02
CA TYR A 237 0.57 11.73 -0.85
C TYR A 237 1.33 13.00 -1.24
N GLU A 238 1.28 14.02 -0.38
CA GLU A 238 2.09 15.22 -0.57
C GLU A 238 3.57 14.93 -0.34
N PHE A 239 3.88 14.22 0.73
CA PHE A 239 5.23 13.77 1.02
C PHE A 239 5.29 12.25 1.12
N ASP A 240 6.32 11.67 0.52
CA ASP A 240 6.62 10.24 0.66
C ASP A 240 7.61 10.05 1.81
N PRO A 241 7.22 9.37 2.91
CA PRO A 241 8.11 9.11 4.04
C PRO A 241 9.40 8.35 3.71
N LEU A 242 9.42 7.67 2.56
CA LEU A 242 10.54 6.87 2.08
C LEU A 242 11.25 7.54 0.89
N ASP A 243 11.00 8.81 0.60
CA ASP A 243 11.59 9.53 -0.53
C ASP A 243 13.13 9.42 -0.59
N LEU A 244 13.82 9.59 0.54
CA LEU A 244 15.28 9.43 0.64
C LEU A 244 15.73 7.99 0.34
N HIS A 245 15.06 7.01 0.93
CA HIS A 245 15.37 5.59 0.71
C HIS A 245 15.13 5.17 -0.74
N LYS A 246 14.03 5.63 -1.34
CA LYS A 246 13.69 5.39 -2.74
C LYS A 246 14.69 6.08 -3.67
N ALA A 247 15.11 7.30 -3.38
CA ALA A 247 16.11 8.01 -4.17
C ALA A 247 17.46 7.27 -4.20
N GLN A 248 17.92 6.81 -3.03
CA GLN A 248 19.14 6.02 -2.91
C GLN A 248 19.03 4.69 -3.66
N GLU A 249 17.91 4.00 -3.53
CA GLU A 249 17.64 2.73 -4.23
C GLU A 249 17.62 2.93 -5.76
N LEU A 250 16.95 3.97 -6.25
CA LEU A 250 16.90 4.29 -7.67
C LEU A 250 18.29 4.59 -8.25
N ARG A 251 19.10 5.38 -7.53
CA ARG A 251 20.50 5.63 -7.93
C ARG A 251 21.28 4.33 -7.99
N CYS A 252 21.22 3.51 -6.95
CA CYS A 252 21.98 2.26 -6.90
C CYS A 252 21.62 1.32 -8.06
N ILE A 253 20.33 1.24 -8.42
CA ILE A 253 19.86 0.47 -9.57
C ILE A 253 20.41 1.06 -10.88
N GLU A 254 20.38 2.39 -11.06
CA GLU A 254 20.89 3.03 -12.29
C GLU A 254 22.42 2.88 -12.42
N GLU A 255 23.17 2.99 -11.32
CA GLU A 255 24.65 2.91 -11.32
C GLU A 255 25.18 1.48 -11.39
N THR A 256 24.51 0.52 -10.74
CA THR A 256 25.04 -0.85 -10.54
C THR A 256 24.21 -1.95 -11.21
N GLY A 257 23.02 -1.63 -11.72
CA GLY A 257 22.10 -2.57 -12.36
C GLY A 257 21.24 -3.37 -11.37
N GLY A 258 21.36 -3.14 -10.07
CA GLY A 258 20.56 -3.84 -9.06
C GLY A 258 20.59 -3.17 -7.69
N TYR A 259 19.78 -3.67 -6.77
CA TYR A 259 19.78 -3.27 -5.36
C TYR A 259 19.56 -4.50 -4.48
N GLU A 260 20.55 -4.81 -3.64
CA GLU A 260 20.42 -5.87 -2.65
C GLU A 260 19.90 -5.30 -1.34
N LYS A 261 18.68 -5.70 -0.98
CA LYS A 261 18.08 -5.29 0.30
C LYS A 261 18.84 -5.88 1.47
N THR A 262 19.00 -5.08 2.51
CA THR A 262 19.60 -5.55 3.76
C THR A 262 18.58 -6.33 4.60
N PRO A 263 19.01 -7.32 5.41
CA PRO A 263 18.11 -8.05 6.29
C PRO A 263 17.32 -7.12 7.23
N GLY A 264 15.99 -7.25 7.20
CA GLY A 264 15.06 -6.44 7.99
C GLY A 264 14.78 -5.03 7.45
N GLU A 265 15.25 -4.69 6.25
CA GLU A 265 14.96 -3.41 5.60
C GLU A 265 13.47 -3.21 5.31
N ASP A 266 12.76 -4.25 4.89
CA ASP A 266 11.31 -4.16 4.60
C ASP A 266 10.50 -3.80 5.85
N LEU A 267 10.85 -4.37 7.02
CA LEU A 267 10.21 -4.02 8.28
C LEU A 267 10.49 -2.57 8.69
N ARG A 268 11.73 -2.08 8.46
CA ARG A 268 12.07 -0.67 8.72
C ARG A 268 11.32 0.25 7.78
N SER A 269 11.27 -0.09 6.49
CA SER A 269 10.56 0.67 5.46
C SER A 269 9.06 0.74 5.78
N LEU A 270 8.47 -0.36 6.24
CA LEU A 270 7.07 -0.39 6.69
C LEU A 270 6.86 0.55 7.90
N ALA A 271 7.73 0.47 8.91
CA ALA A 271 7.62 1.33 10.09
C ALA A 271 7.80 2.83 9.75
N LEU A 272 8.79 3.15 8.91
CA LEU A 272 9.05 4.52 8.45
C LEU A 272 7.93 5.04 7.55
N GLY A 273 7.45 4.23 6.61
CA GLY A 273 6.28 4.51 5.78
C GLY A 273 5.07 4.88 6.62
N LEU A 274 4.76 4.10 7.65
CA LEU A 274 3.64 4.36 8.55
C LEU A 274 3.83 5.61 9.42
N SER A 275 5.01 5.82 10.02
CA SER A 275 5.23 6.92 11.00
C SER A 275 5.76 8.23 10.45
N GLY A 276 6.29 8.27 9.23
CA GLY A 276 6.80 9.50 8.66
C GLY A 276 5.67 10.46 8.29
N HIS A 277 6.00 11.75 8.30
CA HIS A 277 5.09 12.83 7.90
C HIS A 277 4.79 12.78 6.41
N LYS A 278 3.50 12.83 6.07
CA LYS A 278 2.97 12.65 4.71
C LYS A 278 2.37 13.93 4.11
N GLY A 279 2.33 15.02 4.89
CA GLY A 279 1.63 16.23 4.51
C GLY A 279 0.13 15.97 4.34
N ARG A 280 -0.44 16.47 3.24
CA ARG A 280 -1.81 16.18 2.84
C ARG A 280 -1.88 14.86 2.07
N VAL A 281 -2.95 14.10 2.31
CA VAL A 281 -3.22 12.83 1.65
C VAL A 281 -4.66 12.81 1.12
N GLU A 282 -4.81 12.40 -0.13
CA GLU A 282 -6.13 12.27 -0.76
C GLU A 282 -6.32 10.87 -1.35
N LEU A 283 -7.41 10.22 -0.93
CA LEU A 283 -7.88 8.95 -1.47
C LEU A 283 -9.09 9.24 -2.36
N LYS A 284 -9.00 8.90 -3.64
CA LYS A 284 -10.11 9.02 -4.59
C LYS A 284 -10.48 7.66 -5.15
N LEU A 285 -11.75 7.29 -4.99
CA LEU A 285 -12.33 6.10 -5.61
C LEU A 285 -12.94 6.45 -6.96
N GLY A 286 -12.74 5.55 -7.92
CA GLY A 286 -13.24 5.69 -9.28
C GLY A 286 -14.65 5.15 -9.40
N GLN A 287 -15.04 4.81 -10.61
CA GLN A 287 -16.28 4.08 -10.88
C GLN A 287 -15.96 2.62 -11.19
N PRO A 288 -16.89 1.68 -10.90
CA PRO A 288 -16.77 0.33 -11.42
C PRO A 288 -16.48 0.35 -12.92
N LEU A 289 -15.46 -0.39 -13.35
CA LEU A 289 -15.11 -0.47 -14.76
C LEU A 289 -16.26 -1.12 -15.54
N GLU A 290 -16.79 -0.36 -16.50
CA GLU A 290 -17.80 -0.80 -17.45
C GLU A 290 -17.20 -0.78 -18.85
N GLY A 291 -17.30 -1.90 -19.57
CA GLY A 291 -16.76 -2.02 -20.92
C GLY A 291 -16.60 -3.46 -21.35
N ASP A 292 -16.48 -3.65 -22.66
CA ASP A 292 -16.30 -4.97 -23.28
C ASP A 292 -14.83 -5.26 -23.65
N PHE A 293 -13.88 -4.68 -22.89
CA PHE A 293 -12.41 -4.77 -23.06
C PHE A 293 -11.92 -5.94 -23.92
N GLU A 294 -11.31 -5.62 -25.06
CA GLU A 294 -10.88 -6.60 -26.07
C GLU A 294 -9.77 -7.52 -25.56
N ASP A 295 -8.85 -6.98 -24.76
CA ASP A 295 -7.72 -7.69 -24.16
C ASP A 295 -7.27 -7.07 -22.82
N LEU A 296 -6.21 -7.64 -22.23
CA LEU A 296 -5.66 -7.19 -20.96
C LEU A 296 -4.96 -5.83 -21.06
N GLU A 297 -4.41 -5.48 -22.22
CA GLU A 297 -3.76 -4.19 -22.47
C GLU A 297 -4.80 -3.06 -22.41
N ALA A 298 -5.93 -3.24 -23.09
CA ALA A 298 -7.05 -2.30 -23.05
C ALA A 298 -7.63 -2.14 -21.63
N LEU A 299 -7.70 -3.24 -20.86
CA LEU A 299 -8.14 -3.19 -19.47
C LEU A 299 -7.12 -2.46 -18.57
N ALA A 300 -5.83 -2.78 -18.70
CA ALA A 300 -4.76 -2.11 -17.95
C ALA A 300 -4.76 -0.61 -18.22
N LYS A 301 -4.91 -0.22 -19.48
CA LYS A 301 -5.05 1.18 -19.87
C LYS A 301 -6.27 1.83 -19.24
N ALA A 302 -7.43 1.18 -19.20
CA ALA A 302 -8.63 1.74 -18.59
C ALA A 302 -8.49 1.92 -17.06
N VAL A 303 -7.79 1.00 -16.38
CA VAL A 303 -7.41 1.16 -14.98
C VAL A 303 -6.52 2.39 -14.82
N ASP A 304 -5.43 2.46 -15.58
CA ASP A 304 -4.44 3.53 -15.50
C ASP A 304 -5.05 4.90 -15.81
N ASP A 305 -5.90 4.99 -16.84
CA ASP A 305 -6.59 6.24 -17.21
C ASP A 305 -7.45 6.76 -16.06
N GLN A 306 -8.19 5.87 -15.37
CA GLN A 306 -8.99 6.28 -14.23
C GLN A 306 -8.11 6.71 -13.04
N ILE A 307 -7.09 5.93 -12.69
CA ILE A 307 -6.16 6.27 -11.59
C ILE A 307 -5.43 7.60 -11.85
N LEU A 308 -4.98 7.84 -13.08
CA LEU A 308 -4.33 9.09 -13.48
C LEU A 308 -5.30 10.27 -13.43
N SER A 309 -6.55 10.10 -13.87
CA SER A 309 -7.57 11.15 -13.80
C SER A 309 -7.91 11.58 -12.37
N GLN A 310 -7.62 10.72 -11.40
CA GLN A 310 -7.87 10.93 -9.98
C GLN A 310 -6.64 11.45 -9.22
N THR A 311 -5.48 11.52 -9.86
CA THR A 311 -4.23 11.96 -9.23
C THR A 311 -4.35 13.41 -8.77
N VAL A 312 -3.95 13.67 -7.52
CA VAL A 312 -3.90 15.01 -6.95
C VAL A 312 -2.45 15.46 -6.90
N LEU A 313 -2.18 16.60 -7.52
CA LEU A 313 -0.86 17.24 -7.50
C LEU A 313 -0.81 18.27 -6.39
N TYR A 314 0.25 18.19 -5.59
CA TYR A 314 0.60 19.16 -4.55
C TYR A 314 1.69 20.11 -5.05
N PRO A 315 1.92 21.25 -4.37
CA PRO A 315 2.92 22.23 -4.80
C PRO A 315 4.33 21.64 -4.99
N ILE A 316 4.73 20.66 -4.17
CA ILE A 316 6.03 19.98 -4.31
C ILE A 316 6.17 19.25 -5.64
N ASN A 317 5.07 18.70 -6.21
CA ASN A 317 5.12 18.01 -7.49
C ASN A 317 5.44 18.98 -8.64
N HIS A 318 4.79 20.15 -8.63
CA HIS A 318 5.07 21.21 -9.60
C HIS A 318 6.47 21.80 -9.43
N TRP A 319 6.87 22.05 -8.18
CA TRP A 319 8.19 22.57 -7.84
C TRP A 319 9.31 21.63 -8.33
N ALA A 320 9.22 20.34 -8.03
CA ALA A 320 10.22 19.35 -8.44
C ALA A 320 10.28 19.22 -9.98
N ALA A 321 9.14 19.21 -10.65
CA ALA A 321 9.07 19.12 -12.10
C ALA A 321 9.69 20.36 -12.79
N LYS A 322 9.43 21.56 -12.27
CA LYS A 322 10.06 22.80 -12.75
C LYS A 322 11.58 22.80 -12.51
N LYS A 323 12.02 22.26 -11.38
CA LYS A 323 13.45 22.17 -11.04
C LYS A 323 14.24 21.21 -11.94
N LEU A 324 13.62 20.10 -12.36
CA LEU A 324 14.24 19.16 -13.31
C LEU A 324 14.19 19.65 -14.76
N HIS A 325 13.23 20.50 -15.12
CA HIS A 325 13.02 20.97 -16.49
C HIS A 325 12.90 22.49 -16.58
N PRO A 326 13.93 23.26 -16.18
CA PRO A 326 13.90 24.72 -16.23
C PRO A 326 13.80 25.28 -17.65
N ASP A 327 14.22 24.50 -18.65
CA ASP A 327 14.27 24.90 -20.05
C ASP A 327 12.92 24.81 -20.79
N LEU A 328 11.89 24.24 -20.17
CA LEU A 328 10.54 24.22 -20.72
C LEU A 328 9.93 25.62 -20.64
N ARG A 329 10.18 26.42 -21.69
CA ARG A 329 9.83 27.86 -21.80
C ARG A 329 8.34 28.17 -21.58
N ASP A 330 7.47 27.18 -21.72
CA ASP A 330 6.02 27.26 -21.47
C ASP A 330 5.58 26.07 -20.60
N SER A 331 6.11 26.00 -19.37
CA SER A 331 5.81 24.88 -18.47
C SER A 331 4.35 24.91 -17.99
N PRO A 332 3.59 23.81 -18.11
CA PRO A 332 2.25 23.68 -17.54
C PRO A 332 2.27 23.50 -16.00
N PHE A 333 3.45 23.50 -15.37
CA PHE A 333 3.57 23.36 -13.92
C PHE A 333 3.22 24.69 -13.23
N ALA A 334 2.35 24.64 -12.22
CA ALA A 334 1.92 25.82 -11.49
C ALA A 334 3.09 26.52 -10.78
N GLU A 335 3.05 27.86 -10.73
CA GLU A 335 3.99 28.63 -9.90
C GLU A 335 3.77 28.32 -8.42
N VAL A 336 4.87 28.05 -7.72
CA VAL A 336 4.87 27.74 -6.29
C VAL A 336 5.37 28.96 -5.53
N SER A 337 4.71 29.28 -4.41
CA SER A 337 5.11 30.43 -3.59
C SER A 337 6.57 30.32 -3.15
N LYS A 338 7.23 31.48 -2.95
CA LYS A 338 8.62 31.52 -2.48
C LYS A 338 8.80 30.78 -1.15
N LEU A 339 7.87 30.95 -0.21
CA LEU A 339 7.92 30.31 1.11
C LEU A 339 7.92 28.78 1.01
N LEU A 340 6.99 28.21 0.23
CA LEU A 340 6.95 26.76 0.00
C LEU A 340 8.19 26.26 -0.75
N SER A 341 8.71 27.07 -1.68
CA SER A 341 9.93 26.72 -2.40
C SER A 341 11.13 26.61 -1.45
N GLU A 342 11.28 27.53 -0.49
CA GLU A 342 12.32 27.48 0.53
C GLU A 342 12.19 26.23 1.43
N GLU A 343 10.96 25.84 1.80
CA GLU A 343 10.70 24.60 2.53
C GLU A 343 11.13 23.36 1.73
N PHE A 344 10.77 23.30 0.44
CA PHE A 344 11.15 22.17 -0.42
C PHE A 344 12.65 22.11 -0.69
N GLU A 345 13.32 23.27 -0.82
CA GLU A 345 14.79 23.33 -0.87
C GLU A 345 15.41 22.76 0.41
N GLN A 346 14.86 23.09 1.58
CA GLN A 346 15.34 22.56 2.86
C GLN A 346 15.16 21.04 2.92
N ARG A 347 14.03 20.50 2.46
CA ARG A 347 13.82 19.04 2.37
C ARG A 347 14.83 18.40 1.42
N LEU A 348 15.01 18.96 0.23
CA LEU A 348 16.00 18.46 -0.74
C LEU A 348 17.42 18.49 -0.18
N SER A 349 17.78 19.50 0.63
CA SER A 349 19.12 19.60 1.24
C SER A 349 19.45 18.48 2.24
N SER A 350 18.42 17.79 2.76
CA SER A 350 18.59 16.59 3.60
C SER A 350 18.92 15.34 2.79
N CYS A 351 18.70 15.38 1.48
CA CYS A 351 19.06 14.33 0.53
C CYS A 351 20.54 14.49 0.12
N PRO A 352 21.35 13.41 0.16
CA PRO A 352 22.71 13.43 -0.36
C PRO A 352 22.74 13.97 -1.80
N PRO A 353 23.71 14.82 -2.18
CA PRO A 353 23.76 15.46 -3.49
C PRO A 353 23.63 14.50 -4.68
N GLU A 354 24.23 13.31 -4.57
CA GLU A 354 24.14 12.22 -5.54
C GLU A 354 22.71 11.67 -5.75
N ASP A 355 21.88 11.69 -4.71
CA ASP A 355 20.53 11.12 -4.69
C ASP A 355 19.48 12.18 -5.06
N GLN A 356 19.83 13.47 -5.03
CA GLN A 356 18.92 14.60 -5.29
C GLN A 356 18.19 14.54 -6.64
N PRO A 357 18.84 14.16 -7.78
CA PRO A 357 18.12 14.01 -9.05
C PRO A 357 17.00 12.97 -8.98
N TYR A 358 17.24 11.86 -8.26
CA TYR A 358 16.28 10.79 -8.07
C TYR A 358 15.15 11.20 -7.14
N TRP A 359 15.48 11.88 -6.04
CA TRP A 359 14.50 12.45 -5.13
C TRP A 359 13.56 13.42 -5.87
N LEU A 360 14.10 14.29 -6.73
CA LEU A 360 13.29 15.21 -7.54
C LEU A 360 12.39 14.44 -8.52
N ARG A 361 12.87 13.35 -9.13
CA ARG A 361 12.07 12.51 -10.04
C ARG A 361 10.84 11.93 -9.34
N ILE A 362 10.98 11.47 -8.09
CA ILE A 362 9.85 10.92 -7.28
C ILE A 362 8.70 11.94 -7.19
N TYR A 363 9.00 13.21 -6.97
CA TYR A 363 7.98 14.25 -6.86
C TYR A 363 7.52 14.81 -8.21
N ALA A 364 8.42 14.86 -9.21
CA ALA A 364 8.12 15.41 -10.53
C ALA A 364 7.26 14.47 -11.41
N ASN A 365 7.48 13.16 -11.31
CA ASN A 365 6.85 12.18 -12.20
C ASN A 365 5.31 12.18 -12.16
N PRO A 366 4.63 12.31 -11.00
CA PRO A 366 3.18 12.50 -10.97
C PRO A 366 2.72 13.69 -11.82
N ALA A 367 3.33 14.87 -11.65
CA ALA A 367 2.98 16.05 -12.41
C ALA A 367 3.24 15.87 -13.91
N ARG A 368 4.34 15.20 -14.26
CA ARG A 368 4.70 14.92 -15.64
C ARG A 368 3.72 13.97 -16.33
N ARG A 369 3.30 12.90 -15.66
CA ARG A 369 2.30 11.97 -16.20
C ARG A 369 0.94 12.64 -16.36
N SER A 370 0.51 13.44 -15.39
CA SER A 370 -0.80 14.10 -15.42
C SER A 370 -0.87 15.28 -16.39
N LEU A 371 0.22 16.04 -16.57
CA LEU A 371 0.22 17.29 -17.35
C LEU A 371 0.93 17.17 -18.71
N MET A 372 1.75 16.14 -18.90
CA MET A 372 2.49 15.86 -20.13
C MET A 372 2.43 14.37 -20.52
N PRO A 373 1.22 13.79 -20.71
CA PRO A 373 1.05 12.35 -20.91
C PRO A 373 1.76 11.80 -22.16
N ASN A 374 2.12 12.65 -23.13
CA ASN A 374 2.77 12.24 -24.39
C ASN A 374 4.30 12.41 -24.39
N THR A 375 4.91 12.82 -23.27
CA THR A 375 6.37 13.00 -23.19
C THR A 375 7.02 11.75 -22.59
N PRO A 376 8.02 11.13 -23.26
CA PRO A 376 8.65 9.91 -22.77
C PRO A 376 9.18 10.05 -21.34
N THR A 377 8.99 9.02 -20.54
CA THR A 377 9.62 8.86 -19.22
C THR A 377 11.04 8.35 -19.42
N SER A 378 11.98 9.28 -19.60
CA SER A 378 13.43 9.00 -19.63
C SER A 378 13.95 8.63 -18.25
#